data_AF-A0A9W7KR37-F1
#
_entry.id   AF-A0A9W7KR37-F1
#
_cell.length_a   1.000
_cell.length_b   1.000
_cell.length_c   1.000
_cell.angle_alpha   90.00
_cell.angle_beta   90.00
_cell.angle_gamma   90.00
#
_symmetry.space_group_name_H-M   'P 1'
#
loop_
_entity.id
_entity.type
_entity.pdbx_description
1 polymer ?
#
loop_
_entity_poly.entity_id
_entity_poly.type
_entity_poly.pdbx_seq_one_letter_code
_entity_poly.pdbx_strand_id
1 'polypeptide(L)'
;MAMSDAVKLLSKVTGVGVSELRALWQDARDNVDRLHGCTRHRFDVPFDAVQPGKRFTCLECGGVMSLSDIGNYIQGYVAAGGAADDIWPGWTR
;
A
#
# COMPACT_ATOMS: atom_id res chain seq x y z
N MET A 1 -11.05 9.97 -20.81
CA MET A 1 -11.56 10.94 -19.81
C MET A 1 -10.38 11.66 -19.21
N ALA A 2 -10.32 12.98 -19.30
CA ALA A 2 -9.33 13.74 -18.54
C ALA A 2 -9.64 13.60 -17.04
N MET A 3 -8.61 13.50 -16.20
CA MET A 3 -8.74 13.39 -14.73
C MET A 3 -9.70 14.44 -14.14
N SER A 4 -9.81 15.61 -14.79
CA SER A 4 -10.71 16.68 -14.39
C SER A 4 -12.18 16.28 -14.35
N ASP A 5 -12.64 15.45 -15.30
CA ASP A 5 -14.05 15.14 -15.46
C ASP A 5 -14.47 14.04 -14.48
N ALA A 6 -13.58 13.07 -14.25
CA ALA A 6 -13.77 12.04 -13.24
C ALA A 6 -13.81 12.62 -11.82
N VAL A 7 -12.89 13.53 -11.49
CA VAL A 7 -12.87 14.17 -10.15
C VAL A 7 -14.11 15.02 -9.91
N LYS A 8 -14.59 15.76 -10.92
CA LYS A 8 -15.84 16.54 -10.81
C LYS A 8 -17.04 15.62 -10.59
N LEU A 9 -17.12 14.50 -11.31
CA LEU A 9 -18.20 13.52 -11.14
C LEU A 9 -18.16 12.91 -9.72
N LEU A 10 -17.00 12.47 -9.27
CA LEU A 10 -16.83 11.89 -7.93
C LEU A 10 -17.23 12.89 -6.84
N SER A 11 -16.79 14.15 -6.94
CA SER A 11 -17.18 15.20 -6.00
C SER A 11 -18.69 15.37 -5.91
N LYS A 12 -19.40 15.31 -7.05
CA LYS A 12 -20.86 15.39 -7.09
C LYS A 12 -21.55 14.19 -6.43
N VAL A 13 -21.01 12.98 -6.58
CA VAL A 13 -21.64 11.75 -6.07
C VAL A 13 -21.33 11.51 -4.59
N THR A 14 -20.12 11.85 -4.14
CA THR A 14 -19.67 11.57 -2.77
C THR A 14 -19.84 12.76 -1.83
N GLY A 15 -20.00 13.98 -2.36
CA GLY A 15 -19.98 15.23 -1.58
C GLY A 15 -18.58 15.67 -1.14
N VAL A 16 -17.54 14.91 -1.47
CA VAL A 16 -16.14 15.23 -1.16
C VAL A 16 -15.64 16.38 -2.04
N GLY A 17 -14.84 17.29 -1.49
CA GLY A 17 -14.32 18.43 -2.23
C GLY A 17 -13.40 18.03 -3.39
N VAL A 18 -13.45 18.78 -4.50
CA VAL A 18 -12.56 18.55 -5.67
C VAL A 18 -11.08 18.63 -5.29
N SER A 19 -10.70 19.54 -4.40
CA SER A 19 -9.32 19.66 -3.91
C SER A 19 -8.90 18.44 -3.10
N GLU A 20 -9.77 17.95 -2.22
CA GLU A 20 -9.54 16.77 -1.39
C GLU A 20 -9.41 15.51 -2.25
N LEU A 21 -10.29 15.30 -3.23
CA LEU A 21 -10.18 14.18 -4.17
C LEU A 21 -8.88 14.21 -4.98
N ARG A 22 -8.39 15.40 -5.36
CA ARG A 22 -7.09 15.54 -6.04
C ARG A 22 -5.94 15.19 -5.11
N ALA A 23 -6.00 15.61 -3.85
CA ALA A 23 -4.99 15.27 -2.86
C ALA A 23 -4.94 13.75 -2.65
N LEU A 24 -6.09 13.11 -2.42
CA LEU A 24 -6.18 11.65 -2.28
C LEU A 24 -5.63 10.90 -3.50
N TRP A 25 -5.91 11.41 -4.70
CA TRP A 25 -5.36 10.83 -5.93
C TRP A 25 -3.84 10.99 -6.01
N GLN A 26 -3.31 12.16 -5.65
CA GLN A 26 -1.88 12.40 -5.62
C GLN A 26 -1.18 11.51 -4.58
N ASP A 27 -1.74 11.41 -3.37
CA ASP A 27 -1.22 10.54 -2.31
C ASP A 27 -1.15 9.08 -2.75
N ALA A 28 -2.16 8.60 -3.48
CA ALA A 28 -2.17 7.25 -4.04
C ALA A 28 -1.06 7.04 -5.07
N ARG A 29 -0.82 8.01 -5.95
CA ARG A 29 0.28 7.95 -6.94
C ARG A 29 1.64 7.96 -6.26
N ASP A 30 1.85 8.90 -5.34
CA ASP A 30 3.11 9.00 -4.61
C ASP A 30 3.39 7.71 -3.82
N ASN A 31 2.35 7.06 -3.31
CA ASN A 31 2.48 5.75 -2.67
C ASN A 31 2.91 4.67 -3.65
N VAL A 32 2.30 4.60 -4.84
CA VAL A 32 2.71 3.65 -5.89
C VAL A 32 4.17 3.88 -6.30
N ASP A 33 4.56 5.13 -6.48
CA ASP A 33 5.94 5.49 -6.84
C ASP A 33 6.93 5.06 -5.75
N ARG A 34 6.62 5.30 -4.47
CA ARG A 34 7.41 4.80 -3.33
C ARG A 34 7.50 3.28 -3.31
N LEU A 35 6.40 2.59 -3.61
CA LEU A 35 6.37 1.13 -3.58
C LEU A 35 7.20 0.52 -4.72
N HIS A 36 7.00 1.00 -5.95
CA HIS A 36 7.73 0.52 -7.12
C HIS A 36 9.22 0.84 -7.09
N GLY A 37 9.61 1.95 -6.44
CA GLY A 37 11.01 2.32 -6.25
C GLY A 37 11.72 1.54 -5.13
N CYS A 38 11.00 0.75 -4.34
CA CYS A 38 11.56 0.05 -3.20
C CYS A 38 12.25 -1.25 -3.63
N THR A 39 13.56 -1.36 -3.39
CA THR A 39 14.32 -2.58 -3.73
C THR A 39 13.83 -3.81 -2.95
N ARG A 40 13.42 -3.62 -1.70
CA ARG A 40 12.89 -4.68 -0.84
C ARG A 40 11.98 -4.07 0.21
N HIS A 41 10.72 -4.48 0.27
CA HIS A 41 9.82 -4.02 1.33
C HIS A 41 10.15 -4.66 2.67
N ARG A 42 9.95 -3.93 3.76
CA ARG A 42 10.11 -4.46 5.11
C ARG A 42 9.04 -3.95 6.05
N PHE A 43 8.51 -4.84 6.87
CA PHE A 43 7.48 -4.56 7.87
C PHE A 43 7.90 -5.17 9.20
N ASP A 44 7.62 -4.46 10.29
CA ASP A 44 7.93 -4.90 11.65
C ASP A 44 6.78 -4.54 12.57
N VAL A 45 5.65 -5.20 12.35
CA VAL A 45 4.51 -5.14 13.26
C VAL A 45 4.30 -6.54 13.82
N PRO A 46 4.27 -6.70 15.15
CA PRO A 46 3.99 -7.99 15.77
C PRO A 46 2.69 -8.59 15.23
N PHE A 47 2.67 -9.90 14.98
CA PHE A 47 1.52 -10.56 14.35
C PHE A 47 0.23 -10.42 15.18
N ASP A 48 0.34 -10.39 16.50
CA ASP A 48 -0.76 -10.15 17.44
C ASP A 48 -1.33 -8.73 17.35
N ALA A 49 -0.58 -7.78 16.78
CA ALA A 49 -1.04 -6.42 16.51
C ALA A 49 -1.65 -6.26 15.09
N VAL A 50 -1.65 -7.31 14.26
CA VAL A 50 -2.23 -7.29 12.92
C VAL A 50 -3.76 -7.29 13.00
N GLN A 51 -4.39 -6.27 12.43
CA GLN A 51 -5.85 -6.16 12.35
C GLN A 51 -6.31 -6.09 10.89
N PRO A 52 -7.36 -6.85 10.50
CA PRO A 52 -7.97 -6.71 9.18
C PRO A 52 -8.39 -5.27 8.89
N GLY A 53 -8.18 -4.83 7.65
CA GLY A 53 -8.52 -3.46 7.20
C GLY A 53 -7.51 -2.39 7.61
N LYS A 54 -6.52 -2.69 8.45
CA LYS A 54 -5.38 -1.79 8.67
C LYS A 54 -4.41 -1.87 7.50
N ARG A 55 -3.73 -0.74 7.28
CA ARG A 55 -2.61 -0.64 6.35
C ARG A 55 -1.32 -0.52 7.13
N PHE A 56 -0.25 -1.02 6.56
CA PHE A 56 1.07 -1.08 7.17
C PHE A 56 2.06 -0.30 6.32
N THR A 57 2.96 0.40 7.00
CA THR A 57 3.98 1.24 6.36
C THR A 57 5.27 0.45 6.22
N CYS A 58 5.81 0.39 5.01
CA CYS A 58 7.11 -0.16 4.73
C CYS A 58 8.19 0.69 5.42
N LEU A 59 9.07 0.04 6.16
CA LEU A 59 10.17 0.67 6.89
C LEU A 59 11.26 1.23 5.98
N GLU A 60 11.38 0.70 4.76
CA GLU A 60 12.44 1.08 3.82
C GLU A 60 12.04 2.28 2.94
N CYS A 61 10.81 2.29 2.40
CA CYS A 61 10.37 3.33 1.46
C CYS A 61 9.26 4.23 1.98
N GLY A 62 8.66 3.95 3.14
CA GLY A 62 7.49 4.67 3.65
C GLY A 62 6.21 4.47 2.83
N GLY A 63 6.22 3.56 1.86
CA GLY A 63 5.03 3.14 1.12
C GLY A 63 4.07 2.35 2.02
N VAL A 64 2.78 2.48 1.79
CA VAL A 64 1.72 1.91 2.60
C VAL A 64 1.03 0.80 1.82
N MET A 65 0.89 -0.39 2.43
CA MET A 65 0.29 -1.57 1.82
C MET A 65 -0.79 -2.19 2.72
N SER A 66 -1.76 -2.88 2.11
CA SER A 66 -2.71 -3.70 2.87
C SER A 66 -2.06 -5.03 3.28
N LEU A 67 -2.61 -5.69 4.30
CA LEU A 67 -2.16 -7.02 4.71
C LEU A 67 -2.16 -8.04 3.55
N SER A 68 -3.20 -8.00 2.71
CA SER A 68 -3.33 -8.89 1.56
C SER A 68 -2.25 -8.63 0.50
N ASP A 69 -1.95 -7.36 0.20
CA ASP A 69 -0.88 -7.01 -0.75
C ASP A 69 0.49 -7.46 -0.23
N ILE A 70 0.72 -7.32 1.08
CA ILE A 70 1.97 -7.76 1.70
C ILE A 70 2.08 -9.28 1.65
N GLY A 71 1.00 -10.01 1.94
CA GLY A 71 0.96 -11.47 1.80
C GLY A 71 1.26 -11.92 0.37
N ASN A 72 0.70 -11.26 -0.63
CA ASN A 72 0.98 -11.55 -2.05
C ASN A 72 2.45 -11.27 -2.40
N TYR A 73 3.01 -10.16 -1.91
CA TYR A 73 4.41 -9.81 -2.12
C TYR A 73 5.36 -10.84 -1.49
N ILE A 74 5.11 -11.23 -0.23
CA ILE A 74 5.89 -12.26 0.46
C ILE A 74 5.83 -13.59 -0.30
N GLN A 75 4.66 -14.01 -0.78
CA GLN A 75 4.51 -15.23 -1.58
C GLN A 75 5.35 -15.18 -2.86
N GLY A 76 5.34 -14.05 -3.57
CA GLY A 76 6.19 -13.85 -4.75
C GLY A 76 7.68 -13.88 -4.44
N TYR A 77 8.10 -13.24 -3.33
CA TYR A 77 9.49 -13.22 -2.88
C TYR A 77 10.00 -14.62 -2.50
N VAL A 78 9.20 -15.39 -1.75
CA VAL A 78 9.50 -16.77 -1.39
C VAL A 78 9.56 -17.67 -2.62
N ALA A 79 8.65 -17.50 -3.57
CA ALA A 79 8.67 -18.25 -4.83
C ALA A 79 9.94 -17.98 -5.67
N ALA A 80 10.55 -16.80 -5.52
CA ALA A 80 11.83 -16.44 -6.14
C ALA A 80 13.06 -16.92 -5.34
N GLY A 81 12.86 -17.62 -4.21
CA GLY A 81 13.92 -18.21 -3.38
C GLY A 81 14.34 -17.37 -2.16
N GLY A 82 13.64 -16.27 -1.86
CA GLY A 82 13.86 -15.48 -0.64
C GLY A 82 13.19 -16.08 0.60
N ALA A 83 13.49 -15.54 1.79
CA ALA A 83 12.81 -15.92 3.03
C ALA A 83 11.71 -14.89 3.39
N ALA A 84 10.57 -15.36 3.91
CA ALA A 84 9.49 -14.48 4.35
C ALA A 84 9.94 -13.51 5.46
N ASP A 85 10.81 -14.00 6.37
CA ASP A 85 11.36 -13.21 7.47
C ASP A 85 12.24 -12.04 7.01
N ASP A 86 12.74 -12.04 5.76
CA ASP A 86 13.45 -10.89 5.19
C ASP A 86 12.53 -9.69 4.96
N ILE A 87 11.22 -9.95 4.82
CA ILE A 87 10.19 -8.96 4.53
C ILE A 87 9.39 -8.65 5.79
N TRP A 88 8.95 -9.68 6.51
CA TRP A 88 8.20 -9.53 7.75
C TRP A 88 8.56 -10.65 8.71
N PRO A 89 9.37 -10.37 9.75
CA PRO A 89 9.77 -11.37 10.73
C PRO A 89 8.57 -12.04 11.42
N GLY A 90 8.60 -13.37 11.50
CA GLY A 90 7.53 -14.14 12.13
C GLY A 90 6.30 -14.32 11.26
N TRP A 91 6.40 -14.07 9.95
CA TRP A 91 5.30 -14.32 9.02
C TRP A 91 5.02 -15.81 8.88
N THR A 92 3.97 -16.29 9.54
CA THR A 92 3.46 -17.66 9.41
C THR A 92 2.19 -17.63 8.57
N ARG A 93 2.21 -18.31 7.42
CA ARG A 93 1.03 -18.48 6.55
C ARG A 93 0.04 -19.47 7.14
#